data_AF-A0AAW9IY40-F1
#
_entry.id   AF-A0AAW9IY40-F1
#
_cell.length_a   1.000
_cell.length_b   1.000
_cell.length_c   1.000
_cell.angle_alpha   90.00
_cell.angle_beta   90.00
_cell.angle_gamma   90.00
#
_symmetry.space_group_name_H-M   'P 1'
#
loop_
_entity.id
_entity.type
_entity.pdbx_description
1 polymer ?
#
loop_
_entity_poly.entity_id
_entity_poly.type
_entity_poly.pdbx_seq_one_letter_code
_entity_poly.pdbx_strand_id
1 'polypeptide(L)'
;INRHEFSSKNGRAITKEDMLWDIKFLKQNNINSVRTSHYPNQSLWYDLCDEYGIYLIDEANLESHGSWQKMGAGDPEWNVPGSIPEWRNTVIDRAESMLQRDKNHPSILMWSWGNESYAGTNILEMTKYFHENDDTRLVHYEG
;
A
#
# COMPACT_ATOMS: atom_id res chain seq x y z
N ILE A 1 0.38 4.80 -12.15
CA ILE A 1 1.63 5.37 -11.57
C ILE A 1 1.78 4.92 -10.12
N ASN A 2 2.97 5.05 -9.52
CA ASN A 2 3.13 5.02 -8.06
C ASN A 2 3.01 6.45 -7.53
N ARG A 3 2.16 6.68 -6.53
CA ARG A 3 1.95 8.01 -5.93
C ARG A 3 2.29 7.96 -4.44
N HIS A 4 3.28 8.74 -4.03
CA HIS A 4 3.47 9.12 -2.63
C HIS A 4 2.64 10.37 -2.30
N GLU A 5 2.18 10.50 -1.06
CA GLU A 5 1.64 11.77 -0.57
C GLU A 5 2.78 12.75 -0.33
N PHE A 6 2.95 13.69 -1.26
CA PHE A 6 4.02 14.68 -1.17
C PHE A 6 3.61 16.03 -1.74
N SER A 7 3.92 17.07 -0.98
CA SER A 7 3.88 18.47 -1.40
C SER A 7 5.24 19.08 -1.13
N SER A 8 5.76 19.86 -2.09
CA SER A 8 7.04 20.56 -1.92
C SER A 8 7.01 21.62 -0.81
N LYS A 9 5.81 22.02 -0.37
CA LYS A 9 5.61 23.00 0.71
C LYS A 9 5.43 22.33 2.08
N ASN A 10 4.65 21.25 2.14
CA ASN A 10 4.16 20.67 3.40
C ASN A 10 4.67 19.23 3.66
N GLY A 11 5.49 18.67 2.78
CA GLY A 11 5.91 17.28 2.85
C GLY A 11 4.70 16.34 2.70
N ARG A 12 4.50 15.42 3.65
CA ARG A 12 3.38 14.45 3.62
C ARG A 12 2.04 15.05 4.07
N ALA A 13 2.03 16.26 4.64
CA ALA A 13 0.81 16.96 5.04
C ALA A 13 0.16 17.67 3.82
N ILE A 14 -0.21 16.87 2.81
CA ILE A 14 -0.85 17.37 1.60
C ILE A 14 -2.28 17.83 1.88
N THR A 15 -2.78 18.78 1.10
CA THR A 15 -4.15 19.28 1.23
C THR A 15 -5.12 18.65 0.22
N LYS A 16 -6.41 18.95 0.35
CA LYS A 16 -7.43 18.58 -0.66
C LYS A 16 -7.09 19.17 -2.03
N GLU A 17 -6.56 20.39 -2.07
CA GLU A 17 -6.18 21.07 -3.30
C GLU A 17 -5.01 20.37 -3.99
N ASP A 18 -4.01 19.89 -3.22
CA ASP A 18 -2.91 19.08 -3.75
C ASP A 18 -3.46 17.79 -4.39
N MET A 19 -4.36 17.07 -3.70
CA MET A 19 -4.99 15.84 -4.23
C MET A 19 -5.84 16.10 -5.48
N LEU A 20 -6.62 17.18 -5.51
CA LEU A 20 -7.42 17.56 -6.68
C LEU A 20 -6.54 17.97 -7.86
N TRP A 21 -5.40 18.59 -7.59
CA TRP A 21 -4.41 18.88 -8.62
C TRP A 21 -3.86 17.57 -9.22
N ASP A 22 -3.48 16.61 -8.37
CA ASP A 22 -3.02 15.29 -8.81
C ASP A 22 -4.08 14.60 -9.68
N ILE A 23 -5.34 14.53 -9.25
CA ILE A 23 -6.44 13.95 -10.03
C ILE A 23 -6.53 14.58 -11.42
N LYS A 24 -6.55 15.93 -11.50
CA LYS A 24 -6.63 16.64 -12.78
C LYS A 24 -5.43 16.33 -13.66
N PHE A 25 -4.23 16.33 -13.09
CA PHE A 25 -3.01 15.99 -13.80
C PHE A 25 -3.07 14.57 -14.37
N LEU A 26 -3.49 13.58 -13.56
CA LEU A 26 -3.65 12.19 -14.01
C LEU A 26 -4.61 12.08 -15.19
N LYS A 27 -5.81 12.66 -15.07
CA LYS A 27 -6.84 12.59 -16.12
C LYS A 27 -6.42 13.30 -17.40
N GLN A 28 -5.79 14.47 -17.30
CA GLN A 28 -5.29 15.22 -18.47
C GLN A 28 -4.19 14.47 -19.23
N ASN A 29 -3.45 13.60 -18.53
CA ASN A 29 -2.38 12.80 -19.12
C ASN A 29 -2.80 11.35 -19.40
N ASN A 30 -4.10 11.07 -19.48
CA ASN A 30 -4.67 9.74 -19.79
C ASN A 30 -4.26 8.63 -18.81
N ILE A 31 -3.87 8.98 -17.59
CA ILE A 31 -3.55 8.01 -16.54
C ILE A 31 -4.86 7.55 -15.88
N ASN A 32 -5.00 6.24 -15.68
CA ASN A 32 -6.21 5.61 -15.15
C ASN A 32 -5.99 4.79 -13.88
N SER A 33 -4.76 4.69 -13.37
CA SER A 33 -4.43 3.84 -12.22
C SER A 33 -3.31 4.42 -11.35
N VAL A 34 -3.43 4.18 -10.04
CA VAL A 34 -2.48 4.60 -9.01
C VAL A 34 -2.25 3.44 -8.03
N ARG A 35 -0.98 3.18 -7.70
CA ARG A 35 -0.58 2.40 -6.52
C ARG A 35 -0.26 3.38 -5.39
N THR A 36 -0.82 3.17 -4.20
CA THR A 36 -0.57 4.00 -3.01
C THR A 36 0.79 3.66 -2.39
N SER A 37 1.86 3.93 -3.13
CA SER A 37 3.24 3.63 -2.73
C SER A 37 3.62 4.41 -1.46
N HIS A 38 4.09 3.82 -0.37
CA HIS A 38 4.00 2.39 0.01
C HIS A 38 3.22 2.29 1.33
N TYR A 39 2.06 2.94 1.36
CA TYR A 39 1.20 3.09 2.52
C TYR A 39 -0.18 3.62 2.13
N PRO A 40 -1.22 3.34 2.94
CA PRO A 40 -2.56 3.86 2.69
C PRO A 40 -2.55 5.40 2.81
N ASN A 41 -3.23 6.08 1.89
CA ASN A 41 -3.27 7.54 1.82
C ASN A 41 -4.36 8.11 2.76
N GLN A 42 -4.55 9.44 2.78
CA GLN A 42 -5.69 10.06 3.45
C GLN A 42 -7.03 9.57 2.86
N SER A 43 -8.06 9.34 3.69
CA SER A 43 -9.35 8.77 3.25
C SER A 43 -10.01 9.53 2.09
N LEU A 44 -9.85 10.86 2.04
CA LEU A 44 -10.36 11.69 0.95
C LEU A 44 -9.79 11.29 -0.44
N TRP A 45 -8.58 10.74 -0.50
CA TRP A 45 -8.00 10.28 -1.76
C TRP A 45 -8.85 9.18 -2.41
N TYR A 46 -9.39 8.27 -1.60
CA TYR A 46 -10.19 7.14 -2.07
C TYR A 46 -11.56 7.60 -2.58
N ASP A 47 -12.21 8.53 -1.86
CA ASP A 47 -13.44 9.19 -2.34
C ASP A 47 -13.22 9.85 -3.72
N LEU A 48 -12.10 10.54 -3.89
CA LEU A 48 -11.75 11.17 -5.17
C LEU A 48 -11.46 10.13 -6.25
N CYS A 49 -10.81 9.01 -5.94
CA CYS A 49 -10.55 7.96 -6.92
C CYS A 49 -11.86 7.28 -7.38
N ASP A 50 -12.81 7.08 -6.47
CA ASP A 50 -14.16 6.61 -6.79
C ASP A 50 -14.89 7.59 -7.72
N GLU A 51 -14.89 8.89 -7.39
CA GLU A 51 -15.58 9.93 -8.16
C GLU A 51 -14.99 10.10 -9.57
N TYR A 52 -13.66 10.12 -9.69
CA TYR A 52 -12.96 10.45 -10.93
C TYR A 52 -12.57 9.22 -11.76
N GLY A 53 -12.85 8.01 -11.28
CA GLY A 53 -12.55 6.75 -11.95
C GLY A 53 -11.04 6.54 -12.13
N ILE A 54 -10.33 6.38 -11.00
CA ILE A 54 -8.92 5.99 -10.93
C ILE A 54 -8.84 4.63 -10.23
N TYR A 55 -8.30 3.62 -10.91
CA TYR A 55 -8.11 2.30 -10.31
C TYR A 55 -6.97 2.32 -9.28
N LEU A 56 -7.19 1.69 -8.14
CA LEU A 56 -6.25 1.64 -7.03
C LEU A 56 -5.69 0.24 -6.78
N ILE A 57 -4.38 0.20 -6.56
CA ILE A 57 -3.74 -0.80 -5.72
C ILE A 57 -3.52 -0.11 -4.37
N ASP A 58 -4.26 -0.52 -3.35
CA ASP A 58 -4.09 0.03 -2.01
C ASP A 58 -3.09 -0.79 -1.21
N GLU A 59 -2.02 -0.15 -0.75
CA GLU A 59 -0.85 -0.82 -0.20
C GLU A 59 -0.69 -0.60 1.29
N ALA A 60 -0.56 -1.70 2.02
CA ALA A 60 -0.30 -1.67 3.44
C ALA A 60 1.04 -0.98 3.72
N ASN A 61 1.08 -0.24 4.83
CA ASN A 61 2.27 0.49 5.27
C ASN A 61 3.32 -0.49 5.83
N LEU A 62 3.95 -1.29 4.98
CA LEU A 62 4.96 -2.27 5.36
C LEU A 62 6.08 -2.24 4.33
N GLU A 63 7.26 -1.79 4.77
CA GLU A 63 8.49 -1.88 4.00
C GLU A 63 9.66 -2.11 4.94
N SER A 64 10.56 -3.01 4.55
CA SER A 64 11.70 -3.40 5.39
C SER A 64 12.97 -3.65 4.58
N HIS A 65 13.08 -2.95 3.47
CA HIS A 65 14.17 -3.01 2.51
C HIS A 65 15.55 -3.00 3.19
N GLY A 66 15.77 -2.07 4.14
CA GLY A 66 17.03 -1.93 4.85
C GLY A 66 17.43 -3.11 5.75
N SER A 67 16.54 -4.08 5.99
CA SER A 67 16.83 -5.26 6.82
C SER A 67 17.45 -6.42 6.01
N TRP A 68 17.12 -6.53 4.73
CA TRP A 68 17.53 -7.63 3.86
C TRP A 68 18.41 -7.21 2.68
N GLN A 69 18.43 -5.94 2.27
CA GLN A 69 19.37 -5.45 1.28
C GLN A 69 20.47 -4.63 1.95
N LYS A 70 21.61 -5.27 2.23
CA LYS A 70 22.77 -4.64 2.86
C LYS A 70 23.86 -4.42 1.83
N MET A 71 24.27 -3.16 1.64
CA MET A 71 25.37 -2.78 0.73
C MET A 71 25.17 -3.28 -0.72
N GLY A 72 23.91 -3.34 -1.18
CA GLY A 72 23.57 -3.82 -2.53
C GLY A 72 23.58 -5.34 -2.71
N ALA A 73 23.82 -6.11 -1.64
CA ALA A 73 23.69 -7.56 -1.63
C ALA A 73 22.44 -7.97 -0.82
N GLY A 74 21.75 -9.01 -1.28
CA GLY A 74 20.68 -9.64 -0.52
C GLY A 74 21.26 -10.48 0.62
N ASP A 75 20.98 -10.07 1.85
CA ASP A 75 21.32 -10.77 3.09
C ASP A 75 20.08 -10.85 4.00
N PRO A 76 19.26 -11.91 3.87
CA PRO A 76 18.03 -12.07 4.63
C PRO A 76 18.24 -12.61 6.05
N GLU A 77 19.49 -12.75 6.53
CA GLU A 77 19.78 -13.28 7.88
C GLU A 77 19.03 -12.51 8.97
N TRP A 78 18.82 -11.21 8.76
CA TRP A 78 18.10 -10.30 9.66
C TRP A 78 16.86 -9.67 8.99
N ASN A 79 16.16 -10.41 8.13
CA ASN A 79 14.92 -9.92 7.54
C ASN A 79 13.81 -9.76 8.60
N VAL A 80 13.32 -8.54 8.74
CA VAL A 80 12.14 -8.19 9.53
C VAL A 80 11.04 -7.79 8.54
N PRO A 81 9.79 -8.26 8.62
CA PRO A 81 9.24 -9.12 9.65
C PRO A 81 9.62 -10.61 9.48
N GLY A 82 10.04 -11.04 8.28
CA GLY A 82 10.47 -12.42 8.01
C GLY A 82 9.54 -13.48 8.59
N SER A 83 10.13 -14.46 9.28
CA SER A 83 9.41 -15.51 10.01
C SER A 83 9.51 -15.36 11.53
N ILE A 84 9.73 -14.13 12.01
CA ILE A 84 9.95 -13.81 13.43
C ILE A 84 8.59 -13.66 14.13
N PRO A 85 8.20 -14.55 15.06
CA PRO A 85 6.85 -14.57 15.64
C PRO A 85 6.41 -13.26 16.29
N GLU A 86 7.34 -12.50 16.87
CA GLU A 86 7.12 -11.23 17.53
C GLU A 86 6.56 -10.16 16.59
N TRP A 87 6.81 -10.28 15.28
CA TRP A 87 6.32 -9.35 14.27
C TRP A 87 4.94 -9.72 13.71
N ARG A 88 4.46 -10.95 13.96
CA ARG A 88 3.21 -11.45 13.36
C ARG A 88 2.04 -10.50 13.58
N ASN A 89 1.77 -10.15 14.84
CA ASN A 89 0.61 -9.32 15.17
C ASN A 89 0.71 -7.93 14.55
N THR A 90 1.90 -7.33 14.51
CA THR A 90 2.13 -6.02 13.88
C THR A 90 1.93 -6.06 12.36
N VAL A 91 2.29 -7.16 11.71
CA VAL A 91 2.07 -7.33 10.26
C VAL A 91 0.59 -7.49 9.95
N ILE A 92 -0.13 -8.32 10.71
CA ILE A 92 -1.57 -8.50 10.53
C ILE A 92 -2.35 -7.20 10.82
N ASP A 93 -1.99 -6.46 11.86
CA ASP A 93 -2.62 -5.18 12.20
C ASP A 93 -2.55 -4.15 11.06
N ARG A 94 -1.42 -4.10 10.33
CA ARG A 94 -1.28 -3.22 9.15
C ARG A 94 -2.25 -3.61 8.03
N ALA A 95 -2.46 -4.91 7.83
CA ALA A 95 -3.41 -5.42 6.84
C ALA A 95 -4.85 -5.12 7.24
N GLU A 96 -5.19 -5.44 8.49
CA GLU A 96 -6.51 -5.25 9.07
C GLU A 96 -6.91 -3.77 9.07
N SER A 97 -6.03 -2.90 9.56
CA SER A 97 -6.29 -1.46 9.64
C SER A 97 -6.58 -0.85 8.27
N MET A 98 -5.83 -1.22 7.23
CA MET A 98 -6.06 -0.74 5.86
C MET A 98 -7.38 -1.30 5.31
N LEU A 99 -7.54 -2.62 5.31
CA LEU A 99 -8.71 -3.28 4.73
C LEU A 99 -10.00 -2.78 5.39
N GLN A 100 -10.07 -2.77 6.72
CA GLN A 100 -11.30 -2.41 7.43
C GLN A 100 -11.70 -0.96 7.17
N ARG A 101 -10.73 -0.07 6.95
CA ARG A 101 -10.96 1.34 6.63
C ARG A 101 -11.49 1.50 5.19
N ASP A 102 -10.88 0.82 4.22
CA ASP A 102 -11.01 1.19 2.81
C ASP A 102 -11.84 0.21 1.95
N LYS A 103 -12.25 -0.96 2.49
CA LYS A 103 -12.95 -2.05 1.77
C LYS A 103 -14.21 -1.68 0.97
N ASN A 104 -14.82 -0.53 1.24
CA ASN A 104 -16.04 -0.10 0.56
C ASN A 104 -15.79 0.76 -0.69
N HIS A 105 -14.53 1.10 -0.99
CA HIS A 105 -14.19 1.90 -2.16
C HIS A 105 -14.12 1.02 -3.44
N PRO A 106 -14.99 1.23 -4.43
CA PRO A 106 -14.97 0.49 -5.70
C PRO A 106 -13.73 0.77 -6.55
N SER A 107 -13.05 1.90 -6.35
CA SER A 107 -11.80 2.20 -7.05
C SER A 107 -10.68 1.22 -6.73
N ILE A 108 -10.69 0.59 -5.54
CA ILE A 108 -9.69 -0.39 -5.13
C ILE A 108 -9.95 -1.73 -5.81
N LEU A 109 -9.02 -2.15 -6.66
CA LEU A 109 -9.08 -3.43 -7.36
C LEU A 109 -8.16 -4.49 -6.74
N MET A 110 -7.09 -4.05 -6.06
CA MET A 110 -6.11 -4.93 -5.45
C MET A 110 -5.69 -4.40 -4.08
N TRP A 111 -5.49 -5.32 -3.15
CA TRP A 111 -4.75 -5.08 -1.90
C TRP A 111 -3.30 -5.45 -2.11
N SER A 112 -2.37 -4.55 -1.77
CA SER A 112 -0.95 -4.87 -1.70
C SER A 112 -0.52 -5.01 -0.25
N TRP A 113 0.19 -6.09 0.08
CA TRP A 113 0.59 -6.34 1.46
C TRP A 113 1.93 -5.73 1.85
N GLY A 114 2.45 -4.81 1.04
CA GLY A 114 3.63 -4.00 1.34
C GLY A 114 4.54 -3.85 0.14
N ASN A 115 5.75 -3.38 0.40
CA ASN A 115 6.79 -3.16 -0.59
C ASN A 115 8.12 -3.67 -0.02
N GLU A 116 8.95 -4.30 -0.85
CA GLU A 116 10.36 -4.60 -0.51
C GLU A 116 10.57 -5.13 0.92
N SER A 117 9.74 -6.08 1.34
CA SER A 117 9.76 -6.68 2.69
C SER A 117 10.20 -8.13 2.71
N TYR A 118 10.77 -8.59 1.58
CA TYR A 118 11.24 -9.94 1.35
C TYR A 118 10.14 -10.99 1.62
N ALA A 119 10.52 -12.24 1.85
CA ALA A 119 9.60 -13.34 2.16
C ALA A 119 9.63 -13.75 3.65
N GLY A 120 8.61 -14.49 4.08
CA GLY A 120 8.54 -15.09 5.42
C GLY A 120 7.13 -15.51 5.82
N THR A 121 7.01 -16.24 6.93
CA THR A 121 5.71 -16.69 7.43
C THR A 121 4.79 -15.54 7.78
N ASN A 122 5.32 -14.40 8.27
CA ASN A 122 4.49 -13.24 8.57
C ASN A 122 3.86 -12.63 7.31
N ILE A 123 4.60 -12.61 6.19
CA ILE A 123 4.10 -12.15 4.89
C ILE A 123 3.03 -13.11 4.35
N LEU A 124 3.26 -14.42 4.50
CA LEU A 124 2.27 -15.44 4.14
C LEU A 124 0.97 -15.31 4.97
N GLU A 125 1.07 -15.09 6.27
CA GLU A 125 -0.10 -14.91 7.14
C GLU A 125 -0.88 -13.65 6.76
N MET A 126 -0.20 -12.57 6.37
CA MET A 126 -0.84 -11.37 5.84
C MET A 126 -1.61 -11.63 4.54
N THR A 127 -1.02 -12.43 3.64
CA THR A 127 -1.66 -12.86 2.40
C THR A 127 -2.95 -13.62 2.67
N LYS A 128 -2.90 -14.59 3.61
CA LYS A 128 -4.08 -15.35 4.04
C LYS A 128 -5.16 -14.44 4.62
N TYR A 129 -4.76 -13.48 5.46
CA TYR A 129 -5.70 -12.53 6.06
C TYR A 129 -6.51 -11.79 4.99
N PHE A 130 -5.87 -11.28 3.92
CA PHE A 130 -6.62 -10.62 2.83
C PHE A 130 -7.61 -11.55 2.16
N HIS A 131 -7.19 -12.77 1.79
CA HIS A 131 -8.08 -13.75 1.15
C HIS A 131 -9.24 -14.22 2.04
N GLU A 132 -9.03 -14.28 3.35
CA GLU A 132 -10.07 -14.68 4.32
C GLU A 132 -11.08 -13.56 4.60
N ASN A 133 -10.69 -12.28 4.43
CA ASN A 133 -11.50 -11.13 4.84
C ASN A 133 -12.08 -10.31 3.67
N ASP A 134 -11.58 -10.48 2.45
CA ASP A 134 -12.16 -9.89 1.24
C ASP A 134 -11.95 -10.82 0.03
N ASP A 135 -13.01 -11.54 -0.36
CA ASP A 135 -13.02 -12.42 -1.54
C ASP A 135 -13.37 -11.68 -2.85
N THR A 136 -13.57 -10.36 -2.78
CA THR A 136 -14.01 -9.54 -3.92
C THR A 136 -12.85 -8.88 -4.69
N ARG A 137 -11.63 -8.89 -4.13
CA ARG A 137 -10.45 -8.20 -4.68
C ARG A 137 -9.24 -9.12 -4.82
N LEU A 138 -8.33 -8.73 -5.70
CA LEU A 138 -7.06 -9.44 -5.87
C LEU A 138 -6.06 -9.02 -4.77
N VAL A 139 -5.05 -9.84 -4.58
CA VAL A 139 -3.98 -9.57 -3.61
C VAL A 139 -2.62 -9.55 -4.33
N HIS A 140 -1.80 -8.55 -4.03
CA HIS A 140 -0.54 -8.22 -4.71
C HIS A 140 0.65 -8.17 -3.73
N TYR A 141 1.80 -8.62 -4.21
CA TYR A 141 3.11 -8.31 -3.66
C TYR A 141 4.22 -8.70 -4.62
N GLU A 142 5.28 -7.91 -4.60
CA GLU A 142 6.41 -8.06 -5.53
C GLU A 142 7.63 -8.76 -4.91
N GLY A 143 7.85 -8.58 -3.60
CA GLY A 143 9.10 -8.91 -2.91
C GLY A 143 9.33 -10.38 -2.56
#